data_AF-A0A5C6N535-F1
#
_entry.id   AF-A0A5C6N535-F1
#
_cell.length_a   1.000
_cell.length_b   1.000
_cell.length_c   1.000
_cell.angle_alpha   90.00
_cell.angle_beta   90.00
_cell.angle_gamma   90.00
#
_symmetry.space_group_name_H-M   'P 1'
#
loop_
_entity.id
_entity.type
_entity.pdbx_description
1 polymer ?
#
loop_
_entity_poly.entity_id
_entity_poly.type
_entity_poly.pdbx_seq_one_letter_code
_entity_poly.pdbx_strand_id
1 'polypeptide(L)'
;MSNIIQATAKGDVDSRLQAISTIIVSYRSERFGRIEKGNTETTSYTMNRRSFKIHQLRKELQTLKKQFKRAADGEKQALKELYNILRKKLKTLRRAEWHRRRGRERARKRAAFIANPFRFSKQLLGTSGVADLSAQGRK
;
A
#
# COMPACT_ATOMS: atom_id res chain seq x y z
N MET A 1 41.72 -14.98 -1.06
CA MET A 1 42.12 -14.89 -2.48
C MET A 1 42.89 -16.13 -2.98
N SER A 2 43.71 -16.80 -2.15
CA SER A 2 44.57 -17.92 -2.61
C SER A 2 43.83 -19.15 -3.19
N ASN A 3 42.68 -19.55 -2.62
CA ASN A 3 41.97 -20.77 -3.06
C ASN A 3 41.16 -20.59 -4.36
N ILE A 4 40.73 -19.36 -4.68
CA ILE A 4 39.86 -19.06 -5.84
C ILE A 4 40.66 -19.08 -7.14
N ILE A 5 41.90 -18.58 -7.12
CA ILE A 5 42.83 -18.61 -8.26
C ILE A 5 43.20 -20.07 -8.59
N GLN A 6 43.38 -20.91 -7.57
CA GLN A 6 43.63 -22.34 -7.74
C GLN A 6 42.44 -23.07 -8.40
N ALA A 7 41.21 -22.74 -8.02
CA ALA A 7 39.99 -23.28 -8.63
C ALA A 7 39.79 -22.82 -10.09
N THR A 8 40.23 -21.61 -10.46
CA THR A 8 40.22 -21.17 -11.87
C THR A 8 41.23 -21.93 -12.75
N ALA A 9 42.33 -22.41 -12.16
CA ALA A 9 43.41 -23.09 -12.87
C ALA A 9 43.20 -24.61 -12.99
N LYS A 10 42.48 -25.24 -12.06
CA LYS A 10 42.18 -26.69 -12.07
C LYS A 10 40.74 -26.94 -11.60
N GLY A 11 39.84 -27.16 -12.55
CA GLY A 11 38.44 -27.47 -12.28
C GLY A 11 37.60 -27.59 -13.57
N ASP A 12 36.46 -28.24 -13.45
CA ASP A 12 35.44 -28.32 -14.50
C ASP A 12 34.98 -26.92 -14.97
N VAL A 13 34.45 -26.79 -16.18
CA VAL A 13 34.04 -25.51 -16.78
C VAL A 13 33.11 -24.72 -15.86
N ASP A 14 32.15 -25.39 -15.23
CA ASP A 14 31.21 -24.74 -14.31
C ASP A 14 31.89 -24.19 -13.06
N SER A 15 32.87 -24.93 -12.51
CA SER A 15 33.64 -24.45 -11.36
C SER A 15 34.46 -23.20 -11.68
N ARG A 16 34.99 -23.12 -12.92
CA ARG A 16 35.73 -21.94 -13.40
C ARG A 16 34.80 -20.75 -13.61
N LEU A 17 33.61 -20.95 -14.18
CA LEU A 17 32.61 -19.91 -14.33
C LEU A 17 32.14 -19.36 -12.98
N GLN A 18 31.91 -20.23 -12.00
CA GLN A 18 31.54 -19.82 -10.64
C GLN A 18 32.67 -19.04 -9.96
N ALA A 19 33.92 -19.47 -10.12
CA ALA A 19 35.08 -18.76 -9.57
C ALA A 19 35.25 -17.36 -10.20
N ILE A 20 35.14 -17.24 -11.53
CA ILE A 20 35.21 -15.94 -12.23
C ILE A 20 34.06 -15.03 -11.80
N SER A 21 32.83 -15.55 -11.74
CA SER A 21 31.66 -14.79 -11.27
C SER A 21 31.87 -14.25 -9.84
N THR A 22 32.42 -15.09 -8.96
CA THR A 22 32.74 -14.71 -7.57
C THR A 22 33.80 -13.61 -7.51
N ILE A 23 34.85 -13.68 -8.34
CA ILE A 23 35.88 -12.63 -8.44
C ILE A 23 35.25 -11.31 -8.89
N ILE A 24 34.43 -11.33 -9.95
CA ILE A 24 33.78 -10.13 -10.50
C ILE A 24 32.88 -9.47 -9.45
N VAL A 25 32.04 -10.27 -8.77
CA VAL A 25 31.15 -9.76 -7.73
C VAL A 25 31.92 -9.19 -6.55
N SER A 26 33.00 -9.87 -6.13
CA SER A 26 33.85 -9.42 -5.02
C SER A 26 34.58 -8.12 -5.37
N TYR A 27 35.23 -8.06 -6.52
CA TYR A 27 35.92 -6.87 -7.00
C TYR A 27 34.97 -5.67 -7.15
N ARG A 28 33.77 -5.91 -7.70
CA ARG A 28 32.74 -4.89 -7.81
C ARG A 28 32.32 -4.36 -6.42
N SER A 29 32.11 -5.27 -5.47
CA SER A 29 31.71 -4.91 -4.10
C SER A 29 32.81 -4.14 -3.35
N GLU A 30 34.08 -4.48 -3.58
CA GLU A 30 35.23 -3.83 -2.94
C GLU A 30 35.48 -2.43 -3.51
N ARG A 31 35.41 -2.25 -4.84
CA ARG A 31 35.68 -0.97 -5.50
C ARG A 31 34.53 0.03 -5.43
N PHE A 32 33.30 -0.45 -5.57
CA PHE A 32 32.11 0.41 -5.71
C PHE A 32 31.19 0.35 -4.50
N GLY A 33 31.57 -0.41 -3.47
CA GLY A 33 30.72 -0.70 -2.33
C GLY A 33 29.63 -1.72 -2.68
N ARG A 34 29.14 -2.41 -1.66
CA ARG A 34 27.95 -3.25 -1.77
C ARG A 34 26.74 -2.35 -1.61
N ILE A 35 25.93 -2.20 -2.66
CA ILE A 35 24.56 -1.70 -2.49
C ILE A 35 23.80 -2.84 -1.83
N GLU A 36 23.86 -2.90 -0.50
CA GLU A 36 22.85 -3.62 0.24
C GLU A 36 21.54 -2.96 -0.18
N LYS A 37 20.67 -3.71 -0.88
CA LYS A 37 19.27 -3.33 -0.92
C LYS A 37 18.89 -3.35 0.54
N GLY A 38 18.93 -2.18 1.17
CA GLY A 38 18.65 -2.05 2.59
C GLY A 38 17.41 -2.87 2.82
N ASN A 39 17.46 -3.80 3.78
CA ASN A 39 16.28 -4.47 4.26
C ASN A 39 15.26 -3.36 4.37
N THR A 40 14.28 -3.34 3.46
CA THR A 40 13.18 -2.40 3.59
C THR A 40 12.47 -2.96 4.80
N GLU A 41 12.95 -2.56 5.98
CA GLU A 41 12.23 -2.68 7.23
C GLU A 41 10.86 -2.21 6.83
N THR A 42 9.95 -3.17 6.74
CA THR A 42 8.61 -2.97 6.29
C THR A 42 8.05 -2.02 7.32
N THR A 43 8.12 -0.71 7.02
CA THR A 43 7.74 0.35 7.96
C THR A 43 6.42 -0.08 8.53
N SER A 44 6.44 -0.50 9.80
CA SER A 44 5.34 -1.27 10.36
C SER A 44 4.10 -0.43 10.17
N TYR A 45 3.07 -1.01 9.55
CA TYR A 45 1.92 -0.25 9.09
C TYR A 45 1.31 0.51 10.28
N THR A 46 1.65 1.78 10.38
CA THR A 46 1.19 2.63 11.46
C THR A 46 -0.05 3.33 10.94
N MET A 47 -1.20 3.02 11.55
CA MET A 47 -2.44 3.68 11.15
C MET A 47 -2.30 5.18 11.30
N ASN A 48 -2.55 5.91 10.20
CA ASN A 48 -2.70 7.36 10.25
C ASN A 48 -3.76 7.73 11.31
N ARG A 49 -3.52 8.81 12.07
CA ARG A 49 -4.46 9.36 13.07
C ARG A 49 -5.92 9.37 12.60
N ARG A 50 -6.17 9.67 11.32
CA ARG A 50 -7.54 9.68 10.73
C ARG A 50 -8.15 8.29 10.63
N SER A 51 -7.37 7.33 10.11
CA SER A 51 -7.77 5.92 10.03
C SER A 51 -7.99 5.35 11.42
N PHE A 52 -7.12 5.69 12.38
CA PHE A 52 -7.26 5.31 13.77
C PHE A 52 -8.58 5.82 14.38
N LYS A 53 -8.93 7.10 14.17
CA LYS A 53 -10.17 7.65 14.72
C LYS A 53 -11.42 7.00 14.12
N ILE A 54 -11.41 6.72 12.81
CA ILE A 54 -12.50 5.97 12.14
C ILE A 54 -12.61 4.56 12.72
N HIS A 55 -11.48 3.90 12.96
CA HIS A 55 -11.44 2.56 13.54
C HIS A 55 -11.96 2.54 14.98
N GLN A 56 -11.56 3.50 15.81
CA GLN A 56 -12.07 3.66 17.18
C GLN A 56 -13.60 3.82 17.19
N LEU A 57 -14.16 4.68 16.34
CA LEU A 57 -15.62 4.85 16.24
C LEU A 57 -16.35 3.57 15.82
N ARG A 58 -15.74 2.74 14.96
CA ARG A 58 -16.32 1.43 14.59
C ARG A 58 -16.37 0.49 15.78
N LYS A 59 -15.28 0.44 16.57
CA LYS A 59 -15.24 -0.36 17.80
C LYS A 59 -16.29 0.11 18.81
N GLU A 60 -16.37 1.42 19.06
CA GLU A 60 -17.38 2.00 19.95
C GLU A 60 -18.81 1.66 19.52
N LEU A 61 -19.14 1.81 18.23
CA LEU A 61 -20.45 1.42 17.69
C LEU A 61 -20.75 -0.08 17.85
N GLN A 62 -19.73 -0.93 17.72
CA GLN A 62 -19.89 -2.37 17.92
C GLN A 62 -20.14 -2.71 19.39
N THR A 63 -19.44 -2.06 20.32
CA THR A 63 -19.68 -2.19 21.76
C THR A 63 -21.08 -1.72 22.13
N LEU A 64 -21.50 -0.56 21.62
CA LEU A 64 -22.81 0.01 21.90
C LEU A 64 -23.95 -0.87 21.36
N LYS A 65 -23.74 -1.50 20.19
CA LYS A 65 -24.68 -2.51 19.66
C LYS A 65 -24.79 -3.74 20.58
N LYS A 66 -23.70 -4.16 21.22
CA LYS A 66 -23.72 -5.26 22.20
C LYS A 66 -24.44 -4.86 23.49
N GLN A 67 -24.20 -3.64 23.99
CA GLN A 67 -24.87 -3.10 25.17
C GLN A 67 -26.38 -2.95 24.94
N PHE A 68 -26.79 -2.41 23.78
CA PHE A 68 -28.21 -2.28 23.41
C PHE A 68 -28.96 -3.61 23.44
N LYS A 69 -28.32 -4.73 23.07
CA LYS A 69 -28.93 -6.07 23.13
C LYS A 69 -29.18 -6.55 24.57
N ARG A 70 -28.40 -6.07 25.54
CA ARG A 70 -28.43 -6.49 26.95
C ARG A 70 -29.17 -5.51 27.86
N ALA A 71 -29.40 -4.29 27.40
CA ALA A 71 -29.99 -3.21 28.18
C ALA A 71 -31.49 -3.42 28.45
N ALA A 72 -31.94 -2.92 29.59
CA ALA A 72 -33.36 -2.80 29.91
C ALA A 72 -34.05 -1.77 29.02
N ASP A 73 -35.37 -1.84 28.87
CA ASP A 73 -36.12 -0.99 27.92
C ASP A 73 -35.98 0.51 28.21
N GLY A 74 -35.84 0.91 29.48
CA GLY A 74 -35.60 2.31 29.86
C GLY A 74 -34.27 2.89 29.35
N GLU A 75 -33.22 2.06 29.21
CA GLU A 75 -31.89 2.52 28.79
C GLU A 75 -31.68 2.42 27.27
N LYS A 76 -32.50 1.62 26.59
CA LYS A 76 -32.39 1.39 25.13
C LYS A 76 -32.48 2.69 24.34
N GLN A 77 -33.36 3.61 24.75
CA GLN A 77 -33.53 4.88 24.05
C GLN A 77 -32.25 5.72 24.11
N ALA A 78 -31.67 5.89 25.30
CA ALA A 78 -30.42 6.63 25.48
C ALA A 78 -29.26 6.00 24.68
N LEU A 79 -29.14 4.67 24.69
CA LEU A 79 -28.13 3.95 23.91
C LEU A 79 -28.32 4.13 22.39
N LYS A 80 -29.57 4.17 21.92
CA LYS A 80 -29.90 4.41 20.51
C LYS A 80 -29.52 5.83 20.08
N GLU A 81 -29.74 6.82 20.93
CA GLU A 81 -29.33 8.21 20.67
C GLU A 81 -27.82 8.34 20.58
N LEU A 82 -27.09 7.77 21.54
CA LEU A 82 -25.62 7.74 21.52
C LEU A 82 -25.11 7.03 20.26
N TYR A 83 -25.74 5.92 19.84
CA TYR A 83 -25.39 5.21 18.61
C TYR A 83 -25.55 6.11 17.38
N ASN A 84 -26.65 6.85 17.30
CA ASN A 84 -26.94 7.73 16.19
C ASN A 84 -25.94 8.88 16.09
N ILE A 85 -25.54 9.47 17.23
CA ILE A 85 -24.52 10.53 17.28
C ILE A 85 -23.18 10.00 16.74
N LEU A 86 -22.71 8.86 17.25
CA LEU A 86 -21.45 8.24 16.80
C LEU A 86 -21.50 7.83 15.32
N ARG A 87 -22.65 7.31 14.85
CA ARG A 87 -22.85 6.94 13.45
C ARG A 87 -22.80 8.17 12.53
N LYS A 88 -23.42 9.28 12.92
CA LYS A 88 -23.33 10.57 12.19
C LYS A 88 -21.88 11.03 12.10
N LYS A 89 -21.15 11.03 13.23
CA LYS A 89 -19.72 11.40 13.28
C LYS A 89 -18.86 10.53 12.36
N LEU A 90 -19.07 9.21 12.39
CA LEU A 90 -18.37 8.26 11.51
C LEU A 90 -18.64 8.56 10.02
N LYS A 91 -19.89 8.84 9.65
CA LYS A 91 -20.27 9.17 8.27
C LYS A 91 -19.53 10.42 7.79
N THR A 92 -19.50 11.47 8.60
CA THR A 92 -18.80 12.73 8.29
C THR A 92 -17.30 12.51 8.09
N LEU A 93 -16.65 11.80 9.01
CA LEU A 93 -15.21 11.52 8.89
C LEU A 93 -14.86 10.68 7.66
N ARG A 94 -15.69 9.66 7.33
CA ARG A 94 -15.50 8.85 6.12
C ARG A 94 -15.64 9.68 4.85
N ARG A 95 -16.62 10.58 4.77
CA ARG A 95 -16.77 11.50 3.62
C ARG A 95 -15.57 12.40 3.48
N ALA A 96 -15.12 13.04 4.57
CA ALA A 96 -13.94 13.89 4.55
C ALA A 96 -12.68 13.14 4.08
N GLU A 97 -12.49 11.88 4.52
CA GLU A 97 -11.40 11.03 4.04
C GLU A 97 -11.53 10.71 2.54
N TRP A 98 -12.73 10.37 2.08
CA TRP A 98 -12.99 10.10 0.67
C TRP A 98 -12.67 11.31 -0.20
N HIS A 99 -13.17 12.50 0.15
CA HIS A 99 -12.88 13.74 -0.59
C HIS A 99 -11.38 14.01 -0.65
N ARG A 100 -10.65 13.82 0.45
CA ARG A 100 -9.20 14.00 0.48
C ARG A 100 -8.45 13.01 -0.40
N ARG A 101 -8.79 11.72 -0.33
CA ARG A 101 -8.19 10.68 -1.16
C ARG A 101 -8.46 10.95 -2.63
N ARG A 102 -9.70 11.30 -2.99
CA ARG A 102 -10.11 11.61 -4.35
C ARG A 102 -9.45 12.89 -4.89
N GLY A 103 -9.29 13.91 -4.04
CA GLY A 103 -8.57 15.13 -4.39
C GLY A 103 -7.09 14.85 -4.71
N ARG A 104 -6.41 14.08 -3.86
CA ARG A 104 -5.02 13.65 -4.11
C ARG A 104 -4.88 12.78 -5.36
N GLU A 105 -5.84 11.89 -5.61
CA GLU A 105 -5.85 11.07 -6.82
C GLU A 105 -5.99 11.93 -8.08
N ARG A 106 -6.90 12.90 -8.09
CA ARG A 106 -7.06 13.86 -9.18
C ARG A 106 -5.80 14.69 -9.41
N ALA A 107 -5.19 15.22 -8.35
CA ALA A 107 -3.93 15.96 -8.43
C ALA A 107 -2.79 15.10 -8.99
N ARG A 108 -2.66 13.85 -8.51
CA ARG A 108 -1.69 12.88 -9.05
C ARG A 108 -1.90 12.58 -10.54
N LYS A 109 -3.14 12.37 -10.96
CA LYS A 109 -3.48 12.15 -12.38
C LYS A 109 -3.15 13.36 -13.24
N ARG A 110 -3.48 14.58 -12.78
CA ARG A 110 -3.12 15.83 -13.45
C ARG A 110 -1.60 16.00 -13.57
N ALA A 111 -0.87 15.78 -12.48
CA ALA A 111 0.58 15.87 -12.49
C ALA A 111 1.22 14.83 -13.44
N ALA A 112 0.70 13.60 -13.47
CA ALA A 112 1.18 12.56 -14.38
C ALA A 112 0.94 12.91 -15.86
N PHE A 113 -0.22 13.50 -16.18
CA PHE A 113 -0.51 13.99 -17.53
C PHE A 113 0.42 15.13 -17.95
N ILE A 114 0.61 16.14 -17.08
CA ILE A 114 1.51 17.27 -17.37
C ILE A 114 2.96 16.79 -17.53
N ALA A 115 3.40 15.83 -16.71
CA ALA A 115 4.76 15.30 -16.76
C ALA A 115 5.05 14.53 -18.06
N ASN A 116 4.10 13.71 -18.54
CA ASN A 116 4.22 13.04 -19.83
C ASN A 116 2.84 12.68 -20.38
N PRO A 117 2.28 13.48 -21.31
CA PRO A 117 0.93 13.29 -21.81
C PRO A 117 0.83 12.02 -22.68
N PHE A 118 1.85 11.69 -23.48
CA PHE A 118 1.84 10.50 -24.33
C PHE A 118 1.90 9.21 -23.54
N ARG A 119 2.75 9.14 -22.51
CA ARG A 119 2.82 8.00 -21.59
C ARG A 119 1.54 7.86 -20.78
N PHE A 120 0.99 8.97 -20.30
CA PHE A 120 -0.28 8.97 -19.59
C PHE A 120 -1.42 8.46 -20.47
N SER A 121 -1.56 8.99 -21.69
CA SER A 121 -2.56 8.55 -22.67
C SER A 121 -2.34 7.10 -23.10
N LYS A 122 -1.09 6.67 -23.31
CA LYS A 122 -0.77 5.25 -23.59
C LYS A 122 -1.16 4.35 -22.42
N GLN A 123 -0.98 4.78 -21.18
CA GLN A 123 -1.42 4.01 -20.02
C GLN A 123 -2.95 4.02 -19.88
N LEU A 124 -3.61 5.14 -20.18
CA LEU A 124 -5.06 5.30 -20.14
C LEU A 124 -5.76 4.46 -21.23
N LEU A 125 -5.21 4.47 -22.45
CA LEU A 125 -5.74 3.78 -23.62
C LEU A 125 -5.21 2.34 -23.76
N GLY A 126 -4.01 2.07 -23.25
CA GLY A 126 -3.41 0.73 -23.23
C GLY A 126 -4.06 -0.21 -22.22
N THR A 127 -4.86 0.32 -21.28
CA THR A 127 -5.78 -0.48 -20.45
C THR A 127 -7.15 -0.67 -21.09
N SER A 128 -7.50 0.09 -22.15
CA SER A 128 -8.74 -0.08 -22.91
C SER A 128 -8.55 -1.00 -24.11
N GLY A 129 -8.00 -2.19 -23.85
CA GLY A 129 -8.10 -3.35 -24.71
C GLY A 129 -8.88 -4.43 -23.97
N VAL A 130 -10.19 -4.50 -24.22
CA VAL A 130 -11.16 -5.49 -23.71
C VAL A 130 -11.57 -5.31 -22.22
N ALA A 131 -12.88 -5.11 -22.02
CA ALA A 131 -13.61 -5.02 -20.74
C ALA A 131 -13.53 -3.68 -19.96
N ASP A 132 -14.62 -2.91 -20.04
CA ASP A 132 -15.18 -2.00 -19.00
C ASP A 132 -15.77 -0.67 -19.50
N LEU A 133 -16.06 -0.55 -20.80
CA LEU A 133 -16.84 0.58 -21.34
C LEU A 133 -18.37 0.37 -21.36
N SER A 134 -18.92 -0.64 -20.66
CA SER A 134 -20.38 -0.93 -20.68
C SER A 134 -21.16 -0.52 -19.43
N ALA A 135 -20.57 0.12 -18.41
CA ALA A 135 -21.24 0.31 -17.11
C ALA A 135 -21.44 1.78 -16.66
N GLN A 136 -21.49 2.76 -17.56
CA GLN A 136 -21.96 4.11 -17.22
C GLN A 136 -22.98 4.62 -18.26
N GLY A 137 -24.21 4.16 -18.09
CA GLY A 137 -25.34 4.56 -18.93
C GLY A 137 -26.63 3.87 -18.51
N ARG A 138 -27.07 4.04 -17.26
CA ARG A 138 -28.50 3.93 -16.91
C ARG A 138 -28.86 5.06 -15.95
N LYS A 139 -29.73 5.92 -16.46
CA LYS A 139 -30.57 6.84 -15.69
C LYS A 139 -31.51 6.03 -14.80
#